data_AF-A0A960HWH2-F1
#
_entry.id   AF-A0A960HWH2-F1
#
_cell.length_a   1.000
_cell.length_b   1.000
_cell.length_c   1.000
_cell.angle_alpha   90.00
_cell.angle_beta   90.00
_cell.angle_gamma   90.00
#
_symmetry.space_group_name_H-M   'P 1'
#
loop_
_entity.id
_entity.type
_entity.pdbx_description
1 polymer ?
#
loop_
_entity_poly.entity_id
_entity_poly.type
_entity_poly.pdbx_seq_one_letter_code
_entity_poly.pdbx_strand_id
1 'polypeptide(L)' 'MADAQQVLPTNDNPSATADLSCFMVGSPVEDARGVDLTDLRERLRLSPAERVQRLVDEVRVWTEIRQAADAARKS' A
#
# COMPACT_ATOMS: atom_id res chain seq x y z
N MET A 1 46.67 -21.98 31.56
CA MET A 1 45.84 -22.01 30.34
C MET A 1 44.40 -22.06 30.81
N ALA A 2 43.67 -20.96 30.70
CA ALA A 2 42.28 -20.86 31.16
C ALA A 2 41.41 -20.64 29.92
N ASP A 3 40.56 -21.63 29.63
CA ASP A 3 39.56 -21.58 28.57
C ASP A 3 38.41 -20.67 29.01
N ALA A 4 38.22 -19.56 28.28
CA ALA A 4 37.05 -18.72 28.41
C ALA A 4 35.96 -19.23 27.44
N GLN A 5 35.06 -20.08 27.92
CA GLN A 5 33.85 -20.44 27.18
C GLN A 5 32.89 -19.25 27.20
N GLN A 6 32.79 -18.54 26.07
CA GLN A 6 31.75 -17.55 25.82
C GLN A 6 30.41 -18.28 25.58
N VAL A 7 29.47 -18.14 26.51
CA VAL A 7 28.07 -18.52 26.32
C VAL A 7 27.39 -17.39 25.52
N LEU A 8 27.15 -17.63 24.24
CA LEU A 8 26.30 -16.78 23.42
C LEU A 8 24.85 -16.91 23.92
N PRO A 9 24.11 -15.81 24.18
CA PRO A 9 22.69 -15.91 24.42
C PRO A 9 22.01 -16.34 23.11
N THR A 10 21.49 -17.57 23.09
CA THR A 10 20.54 -18.00 22.06
C THR A 10 19.32 -17.11 22.18
N ASN A 11 19.14 -16.23 21.19
CA ASN A 11 17.87 -15.56 20.96
C ASN A 11 16.83 -16.63 20.61
N ASP A 12 16.21 -17.20 21.65
CA ASP A 12 14.91 -17.84 21.55
C ASP A 12 13.90 -16.75 21.19
N ASN A 13 13.85 -16.40 19.92
CA ASN A 13 12.77 -15.57 19.39
C ASN A 13 11.54 -16.48 19.30
N PRO A 14 10.54 -16.33 20.17
CA PRO A 14 9.37 -17.19 20.12
C PRO A 14 8.63 -16.88 18.84
N SER A 15 8.70 -17.83 17.89
CA SER A 15 7.66 -18.13 16.91
C SER A 15 6.72 -16.96 16.59
N ALA A 16 7.24 -15.90 15.96
CA ALA A 16 6.41 -14.99 15.20
C ALA A 16 6.13 -15.64 13.85
N THR A 17 5.49 -16.82 13.88
CA THR A 17 4.46 -17.13 12.90
C THR A 17 3.33 -16.14 13.15
N ALA A 18 3.62 -14.86 12.88
CA ALA A 18 2.61 -13.86 12.65
C ALA A 18 1.71 -14.49 11.61
N ASP A 19 0.47 -14.66 11.97
CA ASP A 19 -0.56 -15.28 11.15
C ASP A 19 -0.69 -14.46 9.86
N LEU A 20 0.11 -14.80 8.85
CA LEU A 20 0.19 -14.12 7.56
C LEU A 20 -1.13 -14.24 6.78
N SER A 21 -2.09 -14.99 7.29
CA SER A 21 -3.44 -15.11 6.72
C SER A 21 -4.18 -13.77 6.73
N CYS A 22 -3.94 -12.89 7.71
CA CYS A 22 -4.52 -11.54 7.73
C CYS A 22 -3.89 -10.59 6.70
N PHE A 23 -2.64 -10.85 6.27
CA PHE A 23 -1.97 -10.06 5.23
C PHE A 23 -2.54 -10.30 3.83
N MET A 24 -3.26 -11.41 3.64
CA MET A 24 -3.77 -11.86 2.34
C MET A 24 -5.26 -11.56 2.13
N VAL A 25 -6.00 -11.16 3.17
CA VAL A 25 -7.46 -10.99 3.09
C VAL A 25 -7.93 -9.71 3.79
N GLY A 26 -8.06 -8.63 3.01
CA GLY A 26 -9.13 -7.65 3.21
C GLY A 26 -8.94 -6.49 4.19
N SER A 27 -7.79 -6.33 4.85
CA SER A 27 -7.51 -5.10 5.60
C SER A 27 -6.73 -4.10 4.74
N PRO A 28 -7.15 -2.81 4.67
CA PRO A 28 -6.39 -1.78 3.98
C PRO A 28 -5.01 -1.69 4.63
N VAL A 29 -3.98 -1.97 3.84
CA VAL A 29 -2.60 -1.89 4.31
C VAL A 29 -2.21 -0.43 4.20
N GLU A 30 -2.26 0.32 5.30
CA GLU A 30 -1.85 1.72 5.35
C GLU A 30 -0.40 1.86 5.83
N ASP A 31 0.34 2.84 5.29
CA ASP A 31 1.63 3.23 5.87
C ASP A 31 1.47 4.12 7.11
N ALA A 32 2.57 4.44 7.80
CA ALA A 32 2.54 5.31 8.99
C ALA A 32 2.04 6.75 8.74
N ARG A 33 1.82 7.12 7.47
CA ARG A 33 1.28 8.42 7.03
C ARG A 33 -0.18 8.29 6.57
N GLY A 34 -0.80 7.11 6.70
CA GLY A 34 -2.16 6.83 6.25
C GLY A 34 -2.28 6.65 4.73
N VAL A 35 -1.17 6.35 4.02
CA VAL A 35 -1.23 6.06 2.58
C VAL A 35 -1.70 4.62 2.40
N ASP A 36 -2.80 4.43 1.69
CA ASP A 36 -3.25 3.10 1.28
C ASP A 36 -2.26 2.48 0.30
N LEU A 37 -1.55 1.45 0.77
CA LEU A 37 -0.57 0.69 0.01
C LEU A 37 -1.24 -0.33 -0.93
N THR A 38 -2.54 -0.58 -0.77
CA THR A 38 -3.32 -1.46 -1.64
C THR A 38 -3.38 -0.86 -3.04
N ASP A 39 -3.79 0.40 -3.16
CA ASP A 39 -3.84 1.10 -4.45
C ASP A 39 -2.45 1.22 -5.09
N LEU A 40 -1.43 1.52 -4.28
CA LEU A 40 -0.05 1.58 -4.77
C LEU A 40 0.41 0.23 -5.34
N ARG A 41 0.10 -0.88 -4.66
CA ARG A 41 0.44 -2.23 -5.10
C ARG A 41 -0.28 -2.57 -6.42
N GLU A 42 -1.56 -2.26 -6.55
CA GLU A 42 -2.30 -2.50 -7.79
C GLU A 42 -1.75 -1.67 -8.95
N ARG A 43 -1.36 -0.41 -8.70
CA ARG A 43 -0.74 0.44 -9.73
C ARG A 43 0.62 -0.07 -10.18
N LEU A 44 1.41 -0.65 -9.29
CA LEU A 44 2.73 -1.21 -9.64
C LEU A 44 2.65 -2.51 -10.45
N ARG A 45 1.51 -3.22 -10.44
CA ARG A 45 1.27 -4.40 -11.30
C ARG A 45 1.01 -4.02 -12.76
N LEU A 46 0.62 -2.78 -13.02
CA LEU A 46 0.32 -2.29 -14.36
C LEU A 46 1.60 -1.90 -15.11
N SER A 47 1.58 -2.14 -16.43
CA SER A 47 2.61 -1.61 -17.32
C SER A 47 2.63 -0.07 -17.27
N PRO A 48 3.75 0.57 -17.66
CA PRO A 48 3.82 2.03 -17.71
C PRO A 48 2.70 2.67 -18.54
N ALA A 49 2.34 2.06 -19.68
CA ALA A 49 1.28 2.55 -20.54
C ALA A 49 -0.10 2.48 -19.86
N GLU A 50 -0.41 1.35 -19.21
CA GLU A 50 -1.67 1.17 -18.49
C GLU A 50 -1.80 2.12 -17.30
N ARG A 51 -0.70 2.37 -16.57
CA ARG A 51 -0.69 3.37 -15.50
C ARG A 51 -1.01 4.77 -16.01
N VAL A 52 -0.42 5.16 -17.14
CA VAL A 52 -0.67 6.46 -17.75
C VAL A 52 -2.12 6.54 -18.23
N GLN A 53 -2.63 5.50 -18.89
CA GLN A 53 -4.01 5.47 -19.35
C GLN A 53 -4.99 5.66 -18.18
N ARG A 54 -4.79 4.92 -17.08
CA ARG A 54 -5.63 5.01 -15.89
C ARG A 54 -5.61 6.42 -15.26
N LEU A 55 -4.45 7.06 -15.23
CA LEU A 55 -4.32 8.46 -14.78
C LEU A 55 -5.08 9.44 -15.69
N VAL A 56 -5.02 9.26 -17.01
CA VAL A 56 -5.76 10.08 -17.97
C VAL A 56 -7.27 9.93 -17.74
N ASP A 57 -7.74 8.70 -17.52
CA ASP A 57 -9.15 8.40 -17.27
C ASP A 57 -9.63 9.05 -15.95
N GLU A 58 -8.83 8.97 -14.89
CA GLU A 58 -9.14 9.65 -13.61
C GLU A 58 -9.26 11.17 -13.79
N VAL A 59 -8.30 11.80 -14.46
CA VAL A 59 -8.33 13.26 -14.71
C VAL A 59 -9.56 13.65 -15.53
N ARG A 60 -9.96 12.81 -16.49
CA ARG A 60 -11.16 13.03 -17.29
C ARG A 60 -12.42 13.04 -16.42
N VAL A 61 -12.59 12.05 -15.54
CA VAL A 61 -13.72 11.98 -14.61
C VAL A 61 -13.80 13.23 -13.73
N TRP A 62 -12.67 13.66 -13.16
CA TRP A 62 -12.63 14.87 -12.33
C TRP A 62 -12.98 16.14 -13.13
N THR A 63 -12.57 16.19 -14.39
CA THR A 63 -12.92 17.30 -15.30
C THR A 63 -14.43 17.34 -15.56
N GLU A 64 -15.05 16.19 -15.83
CA GLU A 64 -16.49 16.07 -16.04
C GLU A 64 -17.29 16.47 -14.79
N ILE A 65 -16.88 16.00 -13.60
CA ILE A 65 -17.48 16.39 -12.31
C ILE A 65 -17.40 17.91 -12.12
N ARG A 66 -16.22 18.50 -12.37
CA ARG A 66 -16.03 19.94 -12.25
C ARG A 66 -16.95 20.71 -13.19
N GLN A 67 -17.03 20.30 -14.47
CA GLN A 67 -17.89 20.93 -15.45
C GLN A 67 -19.37 20.86 -15.06
N ALA A 68 -19.81 19.69 -14.56
CA ALA A 68 -21.17 19.52 -14.06
C ALA A 68 -21.47 20.42 -12.86
N ALA A 69 -20.54 20.51 -11.91
CA ALA A 69 -20.68 21.40 -10.75
C ALA A 69 -20.73 22.88 -11.15
N ASP A 70 -19.91 23.30 -12.12
CA ASP A 70 -19.91 24.68 -12.62
C ASP A 70 -21.18 25.02 -13.42
N ALA A 71 -21.77 24.05 -14.12
CA ALA A 71 -23.06 24.22 -14.79
C ALA A 71 -24.20 24.37 -13.78
N ALA A 72 -24.23 23.53 -12.74
CA ALA A 72 -25.24 23.57 -11.68
C ALA A 72 -25.21 24.88 -10.86
N ARG A 73 -24.05 25.55 -10.76
CA ARG A 73 -23.93 26.86 -10.08
C ARG A 73 -24.49 28.02 -10.90
N LYS A 74 -24.63 27.87 -12.23
CA LYS A 74 -25.05 28.93 -13.15
C LYS A 74 -26.54 28.87 -13.50
N SER A 75 -27.22 27.77 -13.17
CA SER A 75 -28.69 27.60 -13.25
C SER A 75 -29.38 28.11 -12.00
#